data_AF-A0A842MEA5-F1
#
_entry.id   AF-A0A842MEA5-F1
#
_cell.length_a   1.000
_cell.length_b   1.000
_cell.length_c   1.000
_cell.angle_alpha   90.00
_cell.angle_beta   90.00
_cell.angle_gamma   90.00
#
_symmetry.space_group_name_H-M   'P 1'
#
loop_
_entity.id
_entity.type
_entity.pdbx_description
1 polymer ?
#
loop_
_entity_poly.entity_id
_entity_poly.type
_entity_poly.pdbx_seq_one_letter_code
_entity_poly.pdbx_strand_id
1 'polypeptide(L)'
;MELEREAEAIDLLKSFEFTSYNLLFDLCSYLKAHANFTSLEAANQGIPQLLEQWCSQINSDAKSREVNSPVVRVESLLVEEYSGQQVDGHQMRFAGETGDVEWLVTGNLYVEFWGKGTLFRANYTIRLAI
;
A
#
# COMPACT_ATOMS: atom_id res chain seq x y z
N MET A 1 22.74 -26.69 -8.74
CA MET A 1 23.34 -25.35 -8.84
C MET A 1 22.50 -24.37 -9.66
N GLU A 2 22.12 -24.66 -10.92
CA GLU A 2 21.27 -23.74 -11.72
C GLU A 2 19.79 -23.81 -11.28
N LEU A 3 19.25 -25.02 -11.11
CA LEU A 3 17.90 -25.27 -10.59
C LEU A 3 17.66 -24.74 -9.16
N GLU A 4 18.71 -24.73 -8.32
CA GLU A 4 18.63 -24.20 -6.95
C GLU A 4 18.52 -22.66 -6.95
N ARG A 5 19.22 -22.00 -7.87
CA ARG A 5 19.11 -20.54 -8.04
C ARG A 5 17.76 -20.11 -8.60
N GLU A 6 17.19 -20.88 -9.52
CA GLU A 6 15.85 -20.64 -10.05
C GLU A 6 14.77 -20.79 -8.96
N ALA A 7 14.86 -21.86 -8.15
CA ALA A 7 13.95 -22.06 -7.03
C ALA A 7 14.03 -20.91 -6.01
N GLU A 8 15.23 -20.46 -5.65
CA GLU A 8 15.41 -19.34 -4.74
C GLU A 8 14.86 -18.01 -5.30
N ALA A 9 15.01 -17.76 -6.60
CA ALA A 9 14.46 -16.56 -7.24
C ALA A 9 12.93 -16.57 -7.26
N ILE A 10 12.31 -17.73 -7.50
CA ILE A 10 10.85 -17.91 -7.45
C ILE A 10 10.32 -17.67 -6.03
N ASP A 11 11.00 -18.18 -5.00
CA ASP A 11 10.58 -17.98 -3.62
C ASP A 11 10.72 -16.51 -3.17
N LEU A 12 11.75 -15.81 -3.66
CA LEU A 12 11.89 -14.36 -3.46
C LEU A 12 10.78 -13.57 -4.15
N LEU A 13 10.40 -13.95 -5.38
CA LEU A 13 9.30 -13.32 -6.10
C LEU A 13 7.97 -13.49 -5.36
N LYS A 14 7.67 -14.71 -4.90
CA LYS A 14 6.45 -14.97 -4.08
C LYS A 14 6.46 -14.17 -2.79
N SER A 15 7.62 -14.05 -2.14
CA SER A 15 7.78 -13.26 -0.93
C SER A 15 7.52 -11.77 -1.20
N PHE A 16 8.00 -11.26 -2.34
CA PHE A 16 7.75 -9.89 -2.78
C PHE A 16 6.27 -9.62 -3.08
N GLU A 17 5.59 -10.53 -3.79
CA GLU A 17 4.16 -10.44 -4.07
C GLU A 17 3.36 -10.44 -2.75
N PHE A 18 3.63 -11.40 -1.87
CA PHE A 18 2.96 -11.49 -0.56
C PHE A 18 3.17 -10.23 0.28
N THR A 19 4.40 -9.72 0.33
CA THR A 19 4.73 -8.49 1.05
C THR A 19 3.99 -7.29 0.45
N SER A 20 3.96 -7.19 -0.87
CA SER A 20 3.25 -6.11 -1.58
C SER A 20 1.76 -6.11 -1.29
N TYR A 21 1.11 -7.29 -1.32
CA TYR A 21 -0.31 -7.40 -0.98
C TYR A 21 -0.59 -7.03 0.47
N ASN A 22 0.25 -7.45 1.41
CA ASN A 22 0.10 -7.07 2.81
C ASN A 22 0.25 -5.56 3.01
N LEU A 23 1.17 -4.90 2.29
CA LEU A 23 1.31 -3.44 2.33
C LEU A 23 0.05 -2.73 1.81
N LEU A 24 -0.64 -3.27 0.80
CA LEU A 24 -1.90 -2.71 0.33
C LEU A 24 -3.01 -2.82 1.39
N PHE A 25 -3.09 -3.95 2.10
CA PHE A 25 -4.05 -4.13 3.20
C PHE A 25 -3.73 -3.23 4.40
N ASP A 26 -2.46 -3.11 4.76
CA ASP A 26 -1.98 -2.23 5.81
C ASP A 26 -2.29 -0.76 5.47
N LEU A 27 -2.01 -0.34 4.24
CA LEU A 27 -2.35 0.99 3.76
C LEU A 27 -3.85 1.29 3.87
N CYS A 28 -4.70 0.38 3.39
CA CYS A 28 -6.15 0.52 3.47
C CYS A 28 -6.62 0.64 4.93
N SER A 29 -6.07 -0.20 5.82
CA SER A 29 -6.41 -0.18 7.24
C SER A 29 -5.96 1.11 7.93
N TYR A 30 -4.75 1.59 7.62
CA TYR A 30 -4.20 2.85 8.12
C TYR A 30 -5.09 4.03 7.72
N LEU A 31 -5.45 4.12 6.44
CA LEU A 31 -6.30 5.21 5.97
C LEU A 31 -7.67 5.20 6.66
N LYS A 32 -8.31 4.04 6.82
CA LYS A 32 -9.60 3.96 7.52
C LYS A 32 -9.53 4.34 8.99
N ALA A 33 -8.43 4.02 9.67
CA ALA A 33 -8.26 4.38 11.07
C ALA A 33 -8.08 5.91 11.28
N HIS A 34 -7.60 6.62 10.26
CA HIS A 34 -7.13 8.00 10.41
C HIS A 34 -7.83 9.03 9.52
N ALA A 35 -8.52 8.63 8.45
CA ALA A 35 -9.14 9.53 7.47
C ALA A 35 -10.53 10.05 7.88
N ASN A 36 -10.64 10.54 9.11
CA ASN A 36 -11.87 11.12 9.65
C ASN A 36 -12.02 12.59 9.23
N PHE A 37 -12.32 12.82 7.95
CA PHE A 37 -12.52 14.14 7.38
C PHE A 37 -14.01 14.46 7.25
N THR A 38 -14.38 15.74 7.37
CA THR A 38 -15.79 16.17 7.32
C THR A 38 -16.18 16.80 5.97
N SER A 39 -15.24 16.89 5.04
CA SER A 39 -15.47 17.43 3.70
C SER A 39 -14.43 16.91 2.71
N LEU A 40 -14.79 16.94 1.42
CA LEU A 40 -13.89 16.57 0.34
C LEU A 40 -12.62 17.44 0.30
N GLU A 41 -12.72 18.73 0.66
CA GLU A 41 -11.55 19.63 0.73
C GLU A 41 -10.58 19.19 1.83
N ALA A 42 -11.10 18.86 3.03
CA ALA A 42 -10.29 18.37 4.13
C ALA A 42 -9.65 17.02 3.79
N ALA A 43 -10.40 16.11 3.15
CA ALA A 43 -9.90 14.81 2.71
C ALA A 43 -8.78 14.95 1.65
N ASN A 44 -8.96 15.84 0.66
CA ASN A 44 -7.94 16.12 -0.35
C ASN A 44 -6.63 16.66 0.22
N GLN A 45 -6.68 17.37 1.36
CA GLN A 45 -5.48 17.88 2.03
C GLN A 45 -4.89 16.86 3.02
N GLY A 46 -5.73 16.12 3.73
CA GLY A 46 -5.32 15.24 4.81
C GLY A 46 -4.89 13.84 4.37
N ILE A 47 -5.54 13.23 3.38
CA ILE A 47 -5.16 11.90 2.88
C ILE A 47 -3.72 11.87 2.32
N PRO A 48 -3.25 12.86 1.52
CA PRO A 48 -1.84 12.92 1.14
C PRO A 48 -0.88 12.90 2.34
N GLN A 49 -1.20 13.65 3.39
CA GLN A 49 -0.36 13.72 4.60
C GLN A 49 -0.35 12.37 5.34
N LEU A 50 -1.49 11.70 5.45
CA LEU A 50 -1.59 10.35 6.01
C LEU A 50 -0.75 9.35 5.19
N LEU A 51 -0.79 9.44 3.87
CA LEU A 51 0.02 8.59 3.00
C LEU A 51 1.52 8.83 3.17
N GLU A 52 1.94 10.09 3.28
CA GLU A 52 3.34 10.43 3.56
C GLU A 52 3.80 9.88 4.91
N GLN A 53 2.96 9.99 5.95
CA GLN A 53 3.24 9.42 7.27
C GLN A 53 3.38 7.90 7.23
N TRP A 54 2.43 7.22 6.58
CA TRP A 54 2.46 5.78 6.40
C TRP A 54 3.72 5.33 5.63
N CYS A 55 4.03 5.99 4.51
CA CYS A 55 5.26 5.70 3.74
C CYS A 55 6.51 5.92 4.60
N SER A 56 6.55 7.00 5.37
CA SER A 56 7.68 7.30 6.28
C SER A 56 7.86 6.19 7.31
N GLN A 57 6.78 5.68 7.92
CA GLN A 57 6.82 4.60 8.90
C GLN A 57 7.36 3.29 8.30
N ILE A 58 6.81 2.85 7.17
CA ILE A 58 7.27 1.64 6.48
C ILE A 58 8.76 1.77 6.09
N ASN A 59 9.15 2.93 5.55
CA ASN A 59 10.52 3.19 5.10
C ASN A 59 11.50 3.39 6.26
N SER A 60 11.05 3.83 7.45
CA SER A 60 11.88 3.92 8.64
C SER A 60 12.14 2.54 9.25
N ASP A 61 11.10 1.71 9.33
CA ASP A 61 11.21 0.34 9.84
C ASP A 61 12.15 -0.48 8.95
N ALA A 62 12.13 -0.21 7.64
CA ALA A 62 13.01 -0.83 6.66
C ALA A 62 14.51 -0.62 6.92
N LYS A 63 14.91 0.54 7.45
CA LYS A 63 16.32 0.86 7.75
C LYS A 63 16.87 0.06 8.93
N SER A 64 16.01 -0.51 9.77
CA SER A 64 16.43 -1.28 10.95
C SER A 64 16.73 -2.75 10.66
N ARG A 65 16.34 -3.27 9.48
CA ARG A 65 16.52 -4.67 9.07
C ARG A 65 17.29 -4.71 7.76
N GLU A 66 18.55 -5.17 7.80
CA GLU A 66 19.50 -5.11 6.68
C GLU A 66 19.19 -6.03 5.49
N VAL A 67 18.12 -6.84 5.52
CA VAL A 67 17.76 -7.75 4.42
C VAL A 67 16.24 -7.85 4.32
N ASN A 68 15.68 -7.70 3.10
CA ASN A 68 14.25 -7.93 2.78
C ASN A 68 13.26 -6.88 3.29
N SER A 69 13.66 -5.62 3.41
CA SER A 69 12.74 -4.55 3.81
C SER A 69 12.13 -3.86 2.58
N PRO A 70 10.80 -3.67 2.53
CA PRO A 70 10.17 -2.93 1.45
C PRO A 70 10.42 -1.42 1.59
N VAL A 71 10.53 -0.75 0.47
CA VAL A 71 10.46 0.71 0.35
C VAL A 71 9.20 1.05 -0.44
N VAL A 72 8.40 1.96 0.07
CA VAL A 72 7.14 2.37 -0.54
C VAL A 72 7.12 3.86 -0.87
N ARG A 73 6.43 4.22 -1.96
CA ARG A 73 6.11 5.61 -2.31
C ARG A 73 4.77 5.68 -3.05
N VAL A 74 4.07 6.79 -2.90
CA VAL A 74 2.86 7.09 -3.67
C VAL A 74 3.21 8.12 -4.74
N GLU A 75 2.95 7.82 -6.00
CA GLU A 75 3.32 8.67 -7.14
C GLU A 75 2.18 9.56 -7.65
N SER A 76 0.94 9.13 -7.44
CA SER A 76 -0.26 9.87 -7.83
C SER A 76 -1.39 9.59 -6.86
N LEU A 77 -2.23 10.58 -6.61
CA LEU A 77 -3.36 10.48 -5.71
C LEU A 77 -4.54 11.30 -6.23
N LEU A 78 -5.73 10.72 -6.15
CA LEU A 78 -7.01 11.34 -6.36
C LEU A 78 -7.93 10.93 -5.21
N VAL A 79 -8.64 11.90 -4.64
CA VAL A 79 -9.63 11.69 -3.59
C VAL A 79 -10.98 12.18 -4.10
N GLU A 80 -11.98 11.33 -4.01
CA GLU A 80 -13.36 11.60 -4.41
C GLU A 80 -14.32 11.12 -3.32
N GLU A 81 -15.58 11.56 -3.38
CA GLU A 81 -16.65 10.98 -2.55
C GLU A 81 -16.96 9.55 -3.02
N TYR A 82 -17.09 8.64 -2.07
CA TYR A 82 -17.50 7.28 -2.33
C TYR A 82 -19.02 7.21 -2.49
N SER A 83 -19.46 6.75 -3.67
CA SER A 83 -20.86 6.57 -4.06
C SER A 83 -21.15 5.14 -4.51
N GLY A 84 -20.28 4.18 -4.15
CA GLY A 84 -20.39 2.78 -4.56
C GLY A 84 -19.58 2.40 -5.80
N GLN A 85 -18.60 3.22 -6.18
CA GLN A 85 -17.67 2.91 -7.28
C GLN A 85 -16.90 1.61 -7.01
N GLN A 86 -16.39 0.99 -8.07
CA GLN A 86 -15.58 -0.22 -7.96
C GLN A 86 -14.23 0.07 -7.30
N VAL A 87 -13.82 -0.84 -6.42
CA VAL A 87 -12.57 -0.82 -5.65
C VAL A 87 -11.79 -2.12 -5.84
N ASP A 88 -10.52 -2.11 -5.48
CA ASP A 88 -9.62 -3.24 -5.68
C ASP A 88 -9.90 -4.37 -4.68
N GLY A 89 -10.63 -5.38 -5.14
CA GLY A 89 -11.04 -6.50 -4.29
C GLY A 89 -12.04 -6.13 -3.19
N HIS A 90 -12.73 -7.13 -2.64
CA HIS A 90 -13.70 -6.88 -1.56
C HIS A 90 -13.02 -6.54 -0.24
N GLN A 91 -11.86 -7.14 0.04
CA GLN A 91 -11.15 -6.93 1.31
C GLN A 91 -10.67 -5.49 1.50
N MET A 92 -10.31 -4.75 0.43
CA MET A 92 -9.94 -3.32 0.53
C MET A 92 -11.13 -2.37 0.73
N ARG A 93 -12.36 -2.91 0.73
CA ARG A 93 -13.55 -2.22 1.24
C ARG A 93 -13.82 -2.53 2.71
N PHE A 94 -13.33 -3.67 3.22
CA PHE A 94 -13.71 -4.21 4.54
C PHE A 94 -12.61 -4.24 5.60
N ALA A 95 -11.32 -4.16 5.24
CA ALA A 95 -10.24 -4.11 6.24
C ALA A 95 -10.44 -2.86 7.11
N GLY A 96 -10.55 -3.01 8.44
CA GLY A 96 -10.87 -1.93 9.40
C GLY A 96 -12.25 -2.07 10.08
N GLU A 97 -12.32 -1.74 11.37
CA GLU A 97 -13.57 -1.77 12.16
C GLU A 97 -14.47 -0.59 11.75
N THR A 98 -15.60 -0.88 11.09
CA THR A 98 -16.83 -0.06 11.09
C THR A 98 -16.65 1.46 11.01
N GLY A 99 -16.49 1.97 9.79
CA GLY A 99 -16.73 3.37 9.45
C GLY A 99 -17.66 3.45 8.24
N ASP A 100 -18.45 4.51 8.15
CA ASP A 100 -19.12 4.86 6.89
C ASP A 100 -18.04 5.12 5.86
N VAL A 101 -18.05 4.38 4.76
CA VAL A 101 -17.10 4.58 3.66
C VAL A 101 -17.50 5.87 2.95
N GLU A 102 -16.71 6.92 3.13
CA GLU A 102 -17.01 8.25 2.62
C GLU A 102 -16.10 8.62 1.44
N TRP A 103 -14.90 8.05 1.35
CA TRP A 103 -13.89 8.47 0.38
C TRP A 103 -13.46 7.35 -0.55
N LEU A 104 -13.37 7.67 -1.83
CA LEU A 104 -12.68 6.88 -2.82
C LEU A 104 -11.27 7.45 -3.00
N VAL A 105 -10.26 6.65 -2.69
CA VAL A 105 -8.85 7.00 -2.89
C VAL A 105 -8.30 6.20 -4.05
N THR A 106 -7.92 6.89 -5.12
CA THR A 106 -7.30 6.28 -6.29
C THR A 106 -5.87 6.77 -6.43
N GLY A 107 -4.93 5.89 -6.79
CA GLY A 107 -3.54 6.28 -6.91
C GLY A 107 -2.64 5.21 -7.49
N ASN A 108 -1.34 5.45 -7.41
CA ASN A 108 -0.30 4.48 -7.78
C ASN A 108 0.66 4.32 -6.62
N LEU A 109 0.70 3.11 -6.06
CA LEU A 109 1.62 2.70 -5.00
C LEU A 109 2.79 1.95 -5.63
N TYR A 110 3.98 2.53 -5.50
CA TYR A 110 5.21 1.87 -5.89
C TYR A 110 5.84 1.18 -4.68
N VAL A 111 6.20 -0.09 -4.87
CA VAL A 111 6.86 -0.93 -3.87
C VAL A 111 8.18 -1.44 -4.45
N GLU A 112 9.24 -1.27 -3.68
CA GLU A 112 10.58 -1.76 -3.98
C GLU A 112 11.06 -2.68 -2.86
N PHE A 113 11.75 -3.76 -3.22
CA PHE A 113 12.26 -4.74 -2.27
C PHE A 113 13.64 -5.21 -2.70
N TRP A 114 14.61 -5.16 -1.79
CA TRP A 114 15.95 -5.67 -2.01
C TRP A 114 16.15 -7.00 -1.27
N GLY A 115 16.33 -8.09 -2.01
CA GLY A 115 16.48 -9.43 -1.45
C GLY A 115 17.58 -10.22 -2.14
N LYS A 116 18.53 -10.77 -1.36
CA LYS A 116 19.67 -11.57 -1.85
C LYS A 116 20.40 -10.98 -3.08
N GLY A 117 20.64 -9.67 -3.08
CA GLY A 117 21.33 -8.97 -4.18
C GLY A 117 20.48 -8.74 -5.44
N THR A 118 19.18 -9.02 -5.37
CA THR A 118 18.21 -8.77 -6.46
C THR A 118 17.22 -7.70 -6.05
N LEU A 119 16.90 -6.84 -7.00
CA LEU A 119 15.95 -5.75 -6.86
C LEU A 119 14.61 -6.13 -7.47
N PHE A 120 13.55 -6.11 -6.67
CA PHE A 120 12.18 -6.29 -7.13
C PHE A 120 11.42 -4.98 -7.01
N ARG A 121 10.59 -4.69 -8.02
CA ARG A 121 9.82 -3.46 -8.14
C ARG A 121 8.45 -3.78 -8.70
N ALA A 122 7.43 -3.16 -8.14
CA ALA A 122 6.09 -3.20 -8.67
C ALA A 122 5.42 -1.84 -8.49
N ASN A 123 4.52 -1.53 -9.41
CA ASN A 123 3.64 -0.39 -9.32
C ASN A 123 2.21 -0.93 -9.32
N TYR A 124 1.47 -0.62 -8.26
CA TYR A 124 0.10 -1.04 -8.08
C TYR A 124 -0.80 0.18 -8.23
N THR A 125 -1.66 0.18 -9.23
CA THR A 125 -2.81 1.08 -9.21
C THR A 125 -3.71 0.67 -8.06
N ILE A 126 -4.05 1.62 -7.20
CA ILE A 126 -4.91 1.42 -6.04
C ILE A 126 -6.23 2.16 -6.23
N ARG A 127 -7.33 1.54 -5.81
CA ARG A 127 -8.69 2.07 -5.70
C ARG A 127 -9.27 1.58 -4.39
N LEU A 128 -9.21 2.42 -3.37
CA LEU A 128 -9.57 2.10 -2.00
C LEU A 128 -10.83 2.85 -1.59
N ALA A 129 -11.73 2.14 -0.92
CA ALA A 129 -12.90 2.72 -0.26
C ALA A 129 -12.55 2.85 1.22
N ILE A 130 -12.43 4.08 1.71
CA ILE A 130 -12.07 4.36 3.11
C ILE A 130 -13.15 5.15 3.82
#